data_AF-A0A076H5L2-F1
#
_entry.id   AF-A0A076H5L2-F1
#
_cell.length_a   1.000
_cell.length_b   1.000
_cell.length_c   1.000
_cell.angle_alpha   90.00
_cell.angle_beta   90.00
_cell.angle_gamma   90.00
#
_symmetry.space_group_name_H-M   'P 1'
#
loop_
_entity.id
_entity.type
_entity.pdbx_description
1 polymer ?
#
loop_
_entity_poly.entity_id
_entity_poly.type
_entity_poly.pdbx_seq_one_letter_code
_entity_poly.pdbx_strand_id
1 'polypeptide(L)'
;MLLCCSKENWTPRFLQHPPAEGESSLDLLVRELESLRAEGRSDLAERLVKAAAKQGVADPRLSPGSARSGQTLDAVAAADLLKDLLQVCSKAGCSGEALSAAEGQDGAALQRACIREMQNLRQKGHQRTVVALGRRALRAGLDHPRLRNNLIRSERLLWRDTLMDKVDGLLAGKRSAKDKAEQLMLEAITEDPDFRSCRVRLEQRLKERLDRGKTDPFRKELLDLRVSMELSRRRLELLEQRCGDGTDPALQQEDASA
;
A
#
# COMPACT_ATOMS: atom_id res chain seq x y z
N MET A 1 -6.18 -11.06 -20.35
CA MET A 1 -5.10 -10.50 -19.53
C MET A 1 -4.75 -11.40 -18.34
N LEU A 2 -5.71 -11.84 -17.54
CA LEU A 2 -5.48 -12.78 -16.42
C LEU A 2 -5.00 -14.18 -16.84
N LEU A 3 -5.34 -14.63 -18.06
CA LEU A 3 -4.86 -15.90 -18.64
C LEU A 3 -3.34 -15.99 -18.83
N CYS A 4 -2.64 -14.84 -18.90
CA CYS A 4 -1.18 -14.80 -18.97
C CYS A 4 -0.55 -15.10 -17.60
N CYS A 5 -1.30 -14.82 -16.53
CA CYS A 5 -0.85 -14.89 -15.15
C CYS A 5 -0.90 -16.34 -14.64
N SER A 6 -1.97 -17.07 -14.99
CA SER A 6 -2.14 -18.48 -14.62
C SER A 6 -1.12 -19.41 -15.26
N LYS A 7 -0.63 -19.10 -16.47
CA LYS A 7 0.37 -19.93 -17.16
C LYS A 7 1.77 -19.91 -16.53
N GLU A 8 2.04 -18.93 -15.66
CA GLU A 8 3.38 -18.66 -15.13
C GLU A 8 3.43 -18.70 -13.60
N ASN A 9 2.42 -19.30 -12.94
CA ASN A 9 2.27 -19.33 -11.49
C ASN A 9 2.45 -17.94 -10.85
N TRP A 10 1.99 -16.90 -11.54
CA TRP A 10 2.09 -15.52 -11.08
C TRP A 10 0.72 -14.97 -10.76
N THR A 11 0.58 -14.46 -9.54
CA THR A 11 -0.65 -13.88 -9.02
C THR A 11 -0.54 -12.36 -9.11
N PRO A 12 -1.31 -11.69 -9.99
CA PRO A 12 -1.27 -10.23 -10.08
C PRO A 12 -1.83 -9.61 -8.81
N ARG A 13 -1.24 -8.52 -8.34
CA ARG A 13 -1.63 -7.86 -7.08
C ARG A 13 -2.77 -6.87 -7.24
N PHE A 14 -2.85 -6.22 -8.39
CA PHE A 14 -3.78 -5.11 -8.65
C PHE A 14 -4.83 -5.51 -9.69
N LEU A 15 -4.46 -6.30 -10.70
CA LEU A 15 -5.40 -6.74 -11.75
C LEU A 15 -6.48 -7.71 -11.27
N GLN A 16 -6.39 -8.21 -10.03
CA GLN A 16 -7.42 -9.08 -9.42
C GLN A 16 -8.59 -8.29 -8.82
N HIS A 17 -8.40 -7.00 -8.59
CA HIS A 17 -9.41 -6.16 -7.98
C HIS A 17 -10.17 -5.40 -9.08
N PRO A 18 -11.50 -5.23 -8.94
CA PRO A 18 -12.21 -4.29 -9.79
C PRO A 18 -11.64 -2.88 -9.56
N PRO A 19 -11.57 -2.04 -10.60
CA PRO A 19 -11.08 -0.67 -10.45
C PRO A 19 -11.91 0.09 -9.41
N ALA A 20 -11.22 0.85 -8.56
CA ALA A 20 -11.88 1.74 -7.62
C ALA A 20 -12.61 2.89 -8.36
N GLU A 21 -13.46 3.63 -7.65
CA GLU A 21 -14.19 4.76 -8.22
C GLU A 21 -13.22 5.79 -8.83
N GLY A 22 -13.32 6.02 -10.15
CA GLY A 22 -12.42 6.90 -10.91
C GLY A 22 -11.08 6.29 -11.33
N GLU A 23 -10.86 4.99 -11.08
CA GLU A 23 -9.73 4.21 -11.62
C GLU A 23 -10.19 3.46 -12.88
N SER A 24 -9.33 3.34 -13.87
CA SER A 24 -9.58 2.53 -15.07
C SER A 24 -8.85 1.19 -14.98
N SER A 25 -9.29 0.18 -15.74
CA SER A 25 -8.56 -1.10 -15.85
C SER A 25 -7.13 -0.92 -16.36
N LEU A 26 -6.88 0.17 -17.10
CA LEU A 26 -5.57 0.57 -17.58
C LEU A 26 -4.68 1.09 -16.45
N ASP A 27 -5.25 1.75 -15.44
CA ASP A 27 -4.49 2.21 -14.27
C ASP A 27 -4.04 1.01 -13.42
N LEU A 28 -4.90 0.00 -13.26
CA LEU A 28 -4.53 -1.27 -12.60
C LEU A 28 -3.42 -2.00 -13.36
N LEU A 29 -3.50 -2.05 -14.69
CA LEU A 29 -2.46 -2.62 -15.56
C LEU A 29 -1.12 -1.91 -15.39
N VAL A 30 -1.13 -0.58 -15.38
CA VAL A 30 0.09 0.22 -15.20
C VAL A 30 0.68 0.00 -13.81
N ARG A 31 -0.14 -0.07 -12.76
CA ARG A 31 0.32 -0.37 -11.39
C ARG A 31 0.96 -1.74 -11.28
N GLU A 32 0.36 -2.74 -11.92
CA GLU A 32 0.92 -4.10 -11.98
C GLU A 32 2.29 -4.11 -12.69
N LEU A 33 2.37 -3.43 -13.83
CA LEU A 33 3.59 -3.33 -14.62
C LEU A 33 4.72 -2.64 -13.84
N GLU A 34 4.40 -1.58 -13.11
CA GLU A 34 5.36 -0.87 -12.26
C GLU A 34 5.83 -1.72 -11.07
N SER A 35 4.93 -2.49 -10.46
CA SER A 35 5.29 -3.43 -9.38
C SER A 35 6.25 -4.50 -9.88
N LEU A 36 5.99 -5.10 -11.04
CA LEU A 36 6.87 -6.11 -11.65
C LEU A 36 8.26 -5.54 -11.96
N ARG A 37 8.32 -4.31 -12.49
CA ARG A 37 9.59 -3.61 -12.75
C ARG A 37 10.36 -3.31 -11.46
N ALA A 38 9.67 -2.85 -10.42
CA ALA A 38 10.28 -2.56 -9.11
C ALA A 38 10.87 -3.83 -8.45
N GLU A 39 10.27 -4.99 -8.72
CA GLU A 39 10.75 -6.30 -8.24
C GLU A 39 11.82 -6.93 -9.15
N GLY A 40 12.24 -6.24 -10.21
CA GLY A 40 13.22 -6.75 -11.16
C GLY A 40 12.69 -7.86 -12.10
N ARG A 41 11.38 -8.14 -12.07
CA ARG A 41 10.71 -9.15 -12.91
C ARG A 41 10.43 -8.63 -14.31
N SER A 42 11.52 -8.30 -15.01
CA SER A 42 11.49 -7.68 -16.35
C SER A 42 10.87 -8.59 -17.41
N ASP A 43 11.04 -9.90 -17.25
CA ASP A 43 10.46 -10.97 -18.05
C ASP A 43 8.91 -10.98 -17.99
N LEU A 44 8.34 -10.88 -16.80
CA LEU A 44 6.89 -10.78 -16.62
C LEU A 44 6.35 -9.43 -17.09
N ALA A 45 7.07 -8.35 -16.81
CA ALA A 45 6.69 -7.02 -17.25
C ALA A 45 6.57 -6.96 -18.79
N GLU A 46 7.54 -7.52 -19.52
CA GLU A 46 7.49 -7.58 -20.98
C GLU A 46 6.31 -8.41 -21.51
N ARG A 47 6.03 -9.55 -20.87
CA ARG A 47 4.89 -10.41 -21.24
C ARG A 47 3.55 -9.74 -20.97
N LEU A 48 3.43 -9.00 -19.87
CA LEU A 48 2.23 -8.23 -19.54
C LEU A 48 1.97 -7.15 -20.60
N VAL A 49 3.02 -6.44 -21.04
CA VAL A 49 2.94 -5.45 -22.12
C VAL A 49 2.53 -6.11 -23.44
N LYS A 50 3.13 -7.24 -23.81
CA LYS A 50 2.75 -8.01 -25.01
C LYS A 50 1.30 -8.48 -24.96
N ALA A 51 0.82 -8.90 -23.78
CA ALA A 51 -0.56 -9.32 -23.58
C ALA A 51 -1.55 -8.14 -23.72
N ALA A 52 -1.20 -6.98 -23.15
CA ALA A 52 -2.00 -5.76 -23.30
C ALA A 52 -2.08 -5.32 -24.77
N ALA A 53 -0.95 -5.33 -25.49
CA ALA A 53 -0.90 -5.01 -26.92
C ALA A 53 -1.76 -5.96 -27.76
N LYS A 54 -1.73 -7.27 -27.49
CA LYS A 54 -2.59 -8.26 -28.16
C LYS A 54 -4.09 -8.03 -27.93
N GLN A 55 -4.45 -7.33 -26.85
CA GLN A 55 -5.84 -6.96 -26.56
C GLN A 55 -6.20 -5.56 -27.10
N GLY A 56 -5.36 -4.98 -27.96
CA GLY A 56 -5.58 -3.65 -28.53
C GLY A 56 -5.34 -2.51 -27.55
N VAL A 57 -4.79 -2.77 -26.37
CA VAL A 57 -4.47 -1.74 -25.38
C VAL A 57 -3.15 -1.08 -25.80
N ALA A 58 -3.27 0.03 -26.53
CA ALA A 58 -2.16 0.91 -26.85
C ALA A 58 -2.17 2.09 -25.88
N ASP A 59 -1.29 2.06 -24.88
CA ASP A 59 -1.07 3.19 -23.98
C ASP A 59 0.44 3.48 -23.87
N PRO A 60 0.88 4.74 -24.02
CA PRO A 60 2.28 5.15 -23.88
C PRO A 60 2.94 4.69 -22.57
N ARG A 61 2.17 4.53 -21.49
CA ARG A 61 2.62 4.07 -20.16
C ARG A 61 3.12 2.62 -20.17
N LEU A 62 2.75 1.83 -21.17
CA LEU A 62 3.10 0.41 -21.25
C LEU A 62 4.47 0.18 -21.91
N SER A 63 4.99 1.13 -22.68
CA SER A 63 6.24 0.97 -23.42
C SER A 63 7.47 0.91 -22.49
N PRO A 64 8.41 -0.03 -22.71
CA PRO A 64 9.70 -0.08 -22.02
C PRO A 64 10.54 1.07 -22.55
N GLY A 65 10.58 2.18 -21.82
CA GLY A 65 11.18 3.44 -22.30
C GLY A 65 10.29 4.67 -22.10
N SER A 66 9.02 4.50 -21.70
CA SER A 66 8.29 5.58 -21.02
C SER A 66 8.84 5.72 -19.59
N ALA A 67 10.12 6.03 -19.49
CA ALA A 67 10.58 6.89 -18.43
C ALA A 67 9.79 8.20 -18.63
N ARG A 68 8.68 8.37 -17.91
CA ARG A 68 8.00 9.68 -17.73
C ARG A 68 8.88 10.66 -16.94
N SER A 69 10.19 10.43 -16.87
CA SER A 69 11.17 11.44 -16.49
C SER A 69 11.28 12.45 -17.64
N GLY A 70 10.34 13.40 -17.69
CA GLY A 70 10.49 14.58 -18.55
C GLY A 70 9.37 14.89 -19.52
N GLN A 71 8.12 14.49 -19.27
CA GLN A 71 7.02 15.33 -19.78
C GLN A 71 7.08 16.64 -19.00
N THR A 72 7.83 17.60 -19.52
CA THR A 72 7.73 19.00 -19.09
C THR A 72 6.29 19.42 -19.37
N LEU A 73 5.51 19.58 -18.29
CA LEU A 73 4.25 20.31 -18.35
C LEU A 73 4.52 21.64 -19.07
N ASP A 74 3.69 21.97 -20.05
CA ASP A 74 3.71 23.32 -20.60
C ASP A 74 3.36 24.34 -19.49
N ALA A 75 3.77 25.60 -19.69
CA ALA A 75 3.65 26.61 -18.65
C ALA A 75 2.20 26.86 -18.20
N VAL A 76 1.22 26.63 -19.09
CA VAL A 76 -0.22 26.82 -18.80
C VAL A 76 -0.72 25.68 -17.92
N ALA A 77 -0.44 24.43 -18.29
CA ALA A 77 -0.77 23.24 -17.52
C ALA A 77 -0.05 23.24 -16.16
N ALA A 78 1.18 23.76 -16.09
CA ALA A 78 1.90 23.93 -14.83
C ALA A 78 1.23 24.97 -13.91
N ALA A 79 0.75 26.10 -14.45
CA ALA A 79 0.05 27.12 -13.68
C ALA A 79 -1.30 26.63 -13.13
N ASP A 80 -2.07 25.91 -13.94
CA ASP A 80 -3.34 25.33 -13.51
C ASP A 80 -3.14 24.22 -12.48
N LEU A 81 -2.13 23.37 -12.67
CA LEU A 81 -1.75 22.35 -11.70
C LEU A 81 -1.30 22.99 -10.38
N LEU A 82 -0.53 24.09 -10.42
CA LEU A 82 -0.11 24.80 -9.22
C LEU A 82 -1.33 25.30 -8.42
N LYS A 83 -2.32 25.91 -9.07
CA LYS A 83 -3.57 26.35 -8.43
C LYS A 83 -4.32 25.19 -7.79
N ASP A 84 -4.42 24.07 -8.49
CA ASP A 84 -5.04 22.85 -7.98
C ASP A 84 -4.33 22.31 -6.73
N LEU A 85 -2.99 22.26 -6.75
CA LEU A 85 -2.19 21.79 -5.62
C LEU A 85 -2.30 22.74 -4.42
N LEU A 86 -2.30 24.06 -4.65
CA LEU A 86 -2.54 25.05 -3.60
C LEU A 86 -3.95 24.93 -3.01
N GLN A 87 -4.95 24.62 -3.83
CA GLN A 87 -6.31 24.38 -3.35
C GLN A 87 -6.38 23.15 -2.42
N VAL A 88 -5.62 22.09 -2.70
CA VAL A 88 -5.51 20.93 -1.80
C VAL A 88 -4.94 21.34 -0.44
N CYS A 89 -3.89 22.17 -0.42
CA CYS A 89 -3.34 22.70 0.83
C CYS A 89 -4.33 23.57 1.59
N SER A 90 -4.99 24.51 0.90
CA SER A 90 -5.96 25.45 1.49
C SER A 90 -7.15 24.73 2.12
N LYS A 91 -7.74 23.73 1.44
CA LYS A 91 -8.84 22.91 1.96
C LYS A 91 -8.45 22.14 3.23
N ALA A 92 -7.17 21.84 3.41
CA ALA A 92 -6.63 21.19 4.59
C ALA A 92 -6.11 22.17 5.66
N GLY A 93 -6.30 23.48 5.48
CA GLY A 93 -5.81 24.51 6.40
C GLY A 93 -4.29 24.68 6.40
N CYS A 94 -3.61 24.32 5.30
CA CYS A 94 -2.16 24.39 5.15
C CYS A 94 -1.74 25.54 4.21
N SER A 95 -0.59 26.17 4.47
CA SER A 95 -0.13 27.37 3.76
C SER A 95 0.38 27.14 2.33
N GLY A 96 0.87 25.94 1.99
CA GLY A 96 1.37 25.64 0.63
C GLY A 96 2.64 26.41 0.25
N GLU A 97 3.45 26.84 1.23
CA GLU A 97 4.58 27.77 1.04
C GLU A 97 5.55 27.38 -0.07
N ALA A 98 5.94 26.10 -0.15
CA ALA A 98 6.90 25.66 -1.15
C ALA A 98 6.30 25.64 -2.56
N LEU A 99 4.98 25.44 -2.68
CA LEU A 99 4.23 25.50 -3.94
C LEU A 99 4.08 26.95 -4.40
N SER A 100 3.71 27.87 -3.51
CA SER A 100 3.59 29.31 -3.83
C SER A 100 4.90 29.88 -4.36
N ALA A 101 6.05 29.42 -3.83
CA ALA A 101 7.37 29.82 -4.32
C ALA A 101 7.72 29.33 -5.74
N ALA A 102 6.92 28.44 -6.33
CA ALA A 102 7.09 27.95 -7.70
C ALA A 102 6.18 28.64 -8.73
N GLU A 103 5.47 29.70 -8.33
CA GLU A 103 4.65 30.47 -9.25
C GLU A 103 5.46 31.05 -10.41
N GLY A 104 4.95 30.89 -11.64
CA GLY A 104 5.63 31.32 -12.87
C GLY A 104 6.86 30.50 -13.27
N GLN A 105 7.14 29.38 -12.59
CA GLN A 105 8.27 28.52 -12.90
C GLN A 105 7.87 27.32 -13.78
N ASP A 106 8.86 26.62 -14.32
CA ASP A 106 8.64 25.44 -15.16
C ASP A 106 8.10 24.22 -14.39
N GLY A 107 7.64 23.20 -15.13
CA GLY A 107 7.12 21.97 -14.54
C GLY A 107 8.13 21.24 -13.63
N ALA A 108 9.43 21.36 -13.91
CA ALA A 108 10.47 20.74 -13.08
C ALA A 108 10.61 21.45 -11.71
N ALA A 109 10.45 22.77 -11.68
CA ALA A 109 10.42 23.54 -10.45
C ALA A 109 9.15 23.26 -9.63
N LEU A 110 8.00 23.17 -10.29
CA LEU A 110 6.75 22.75 -9.65
C LEU A 110 6.88 21.35 -9.03
N GLN A 111 7.54 20.42 -9.72
CA GLN A 111 7.83 19.09 -9.18
C GLN A 111 8.68 19.14 -7.90
N ARG A 112 9.76 19.94 -7.89
CA ARG A 112 10.62 20.11 -6.72
C ARG A 112 9.87 20.76 -5.56
N ALA A 113 9.03 21.76 -5.85
CA ALA A 113 8.16 22.41 -4.89
C ALA A 113 7.16 21.42 -4.27
N CYS A 114 6.49 20.61 -5.08
CA CYS A 114 5.57 19.58 -4.62
C CYS A 114 6.27 18.56 -3.70
N ILE A 115 7.47 18.11 -4.06
CA ILE A 115 8.27 17.19 -3.21
C ILE A 115 8.55 17.83 -1.84
N ARG A 116 8.97 19.10 -1.81
CA ARG A 116 9.26 19.84 -0.58
C ARG A 116 8.01 20.02 0.27
N GLU A 117 6.90 20.42 -0.35
CA GLU A 117 5.62 20.60 0.34
C GLU A 117 5.14 19.29 0.96
N MET A 118 5.16 18.19 0.20
CA MET A 118 4.82 16.86 0.72
C MET A 118 5.72 16.44 1.90
N GLN A 119 7.01 16.77 1.86
CA GLN A 119 7.93 16.48 2.95
C GLN A 119 7.59 17.31 4.21
N ASN A 120 7.33 18.60 4.06
CA ASN A 120 6.97 19.50 5.16
C ASN A 120 5.64 19.07 5.81
N LEU A 121 4.62 18.79 5.00
CA LEU A 121 3.32 18.34 5.47
C LEU A 121 3.39 16.99 6.18
N ARG A 122 4.23 16.06 5.70
CA ARG A 122 4.47 14.78 6.38
C ARG A 122 5.09 14.98 7.76
N GLN A 123 6.08 15.86 7.89
CA GLN A 123 6.72 16.17 9.18
C GLN A 123 5.74 16.79 10.18
N LYS A 124 4.76 17.55 9.69
CA LYS A 124 3.65 18.10 10.48
C LYS A 124 2.51 17.11 10.76
N GLY A 125 2.61 15.86 10.28
CA GLY A 125 1.58 14.83 10.50
C GLY A 125 0.38 14.90 9.56
N HIS A 126 0.39 15.77 8.54
CA HIS A 126 -0.73 15.94 7.61
C HIS A 126 -0.75 14.88 6.50
N GLN A 127 -0.79 13.59 6.87
CA GLN A 127 -0.66 12.46 5.93
C GLN A 127 -1.76 12.48 4.85
N ARG A 128 -3.00 12.79 5.21
CA ARG A 128 -4.13 12.89 4.26
C ARG A 128 -3.85 13.91 3.15
N THR A 129 -3.33 15.08 3.52
CA THR A 129 -2.96 16.15 2.58
C THR A 129 -1.81 15.72 1.68
N VAL A 130 -0.79 15.05 2.23
CA VAL A 130 0.33 14.50 1.45
C VAL A 130 -0.17 13.49 0.41
N VAL A 131 -1.08 12.59 0.79
CA VAL A 131 -1.66 11.60 -0.12
C VAL A 131 -2.46 12.29 -1.24
N ALA A 132 -3.29 13.28 -0.90
CA ALA A 132 -4.06 14.04 -1.88
C ALA A 132 -3.15 14.79 -2.87
N LEU A 133 -2.13 15.47 -2.37
CA LEU A 133 -1.13 16.17 -3.20
C LEU A 133 -0.38 15.20 -4.12
N GLY A 134 0.14 14.11 -3.57
CA GLY A 134 0.89 13.11 -4.34
C GLY A 134 0.06 12.49 -5.46
N ARG A 135 -1.20 12.12 -5.18
CA ARG A 135 -2.12 11.57 -6.20
C ARG A 135 -2.52 12.60 -7.24
N ARG A 136 -2.67 13.88 -6.89
CA ARG A 136 -2.98 14.95 -7.87
C ARG A 136 -1.76 15.22 -8.76
N ALA A 137 -0.57 15.33 -8.16
CA ALA A 137 0.69 15.55 -8.87
C ALA A 137 1.00 14.41 -9.87
N LEU A 138 0.92 13.15 -9.44
CA LEU A 138 1.19 12.00 -10.32
C LEU A 138 0.17 11.88 -11.46
N ARG A 139 -1.11 12.16 -11.20
CA ARG A 139 -2.14 12.19 -12.26
C ARG A 139 -1.89 13.26 -13.31
N ALA A 140 -1.34 14.39 -12.88
CA ALA A 140 -0.96 15.49 -13.77
C ALA A 140 0.42 15.28 -14.44
N GLY A 141 1.06 14.11 -14.28
CA GLY A 141 2.30 13.78 -14.96
C GLY A 141 3.58 14.24 -14.25
N LEU A 142 3.50 14.80 -13.03
CA LEU A 142 4.68 15.03 -12.19
C LEU A 142 5.19 13.69 -11.65
N ASP A 143 5.97 13.00 -12.48
CA ASP A 143 6.52 11.69 -12.12
C ASP A 143 7.95 11.83 -11.58
N HIS A 144 8.09 11.56 -10.28
CA HIS A 144 9.40 11.54 -9.63
C HIS A 144 9.47 10.46 -8.56
N PRO A 145 10.59 9.70 -8.46
CA PRO A 145 10.74 8.67 -7.44
C PRO A 145 10.52 9.19 -6.02
N ARG A 146 10.94 10.42 -5.72
CA ARG A 146 10.68 11.04 -4.41
C ARG A 146 9.21 11.37 -4.16
N LEU A 147 8.43 11.75 -5.19
CA LEU A 147 6.98 11.94 -5.04
C LEU A 147 6.29 10.61 -4.71
N ARG A 148 6.60 9.56 -5.48
CA ARG A 148 6.10 8.19 -5.26
C ARG A 148 6.47 7.67 -3.87
N ASN A 149 7.72 7.83 -3.46
CA ASN A 149 8.18 7.41 -2.12
C ASN A 149 7.49 8.19 -1.00
N ASN A 150 7.27 9.50 -1.16
CA ASN A 150 6.52 10.29 -0.19
C ASN A 150 5.06 9.84 -0.10
N LEU A 151 4.43 9.55 -1.24
CA LEU A 151 3.06 9.04 -1.31
C LEU A 151 2.93 7.70 -0.61
N ILE A 152 3.72 6.68 -1.01
CA ILE A 152 3.69 5.33 -0.44
C ILE A 152 3.90 5.36 1.08
N ARG A 153 4.87 6.14 1.56
CA ARG A 153 5.13 6.28 3.00
C ARG A 153 3.93 6.89 3.72
N SER A 154 3.31 7.92 3.15
CA SER A 154 2.19 8.62 3.80
C SER A 154 0.89 7.80 3.73
N GLU A 155 0.67 7.04 2.66
CA GLU A 155 -0.42 6.06 2.55
C GLU A 155 -0.26 4.95 3.61
N ARG A 156 0.96 4.43 3.77
CA ARG A 156 1.26 3.45 4.81
C ARG A 156 0.99 4.02 6.20
N LEU A 157 1.45 5.23 6.51
CA LEU A 157 1.19 5.87 7.80
C LEU A 157 -0.30 6.09 8.04
N LEU A 158 -1.03 6.59 7.04
CA LEU A 158 -2.48 6.80 7.15
C LEU A 158 -3.26 5.49 7.36
N TRP A 159 -2.87 4.43 6.66
CA TRP A 159 -3.44 3.09 6.87
C TRP A 159 -3.15 2.59 8.28
N ARG A 160 -1.91 2.74 8.77
CA ARG A 160 -1.53 2.38 10.15
C ARG A 160 -2.41 3.12 11.15
N ASP A 161 -2.55 4.44 11.05
CA ASP A 161 -3.35 5.24 11.97
C ASP A 161 -4.82 4.80 11.96
N THR A 162 -5.42 4.66 10.77
CA THR A 162 -6.81 4.23 10.61
C THR A 162 -7.04 2.82 11.18
N LEU A 163 -6.06 1.92 11.01
CA LEU A 163 -6.13 0.58 11.56
C LEU A 163 -6.06 0.61 13.09
N MET A 164 -5.17 1.41 13.69
CA MET A 164 -5.07 1.51 15.14
C MET A 164 -6.35 2.09 15.75
N ASP A 165 -6.96 3.11 15.15
CA ASP A 165 -8.24 3.67 15.59
C ASP A 165 -9.34 2.59 15.59
N LYS A 166 -9.39 1.77 14.53
CA LYS A 166 -10.34 0.66 14.43
C LYS A 166 -10.06 -0.42 15.48
N VAL A 167 -8.80 -0.76 15.71
CA VAL A 167 -8.37 -1.71 16.74
C VAL A 167 -8.77 -1.21 18.12
N ASP A 168 -8.54 0.07 18.43
CA ASP A 168 -8.93 0.67 19.71
C ASP A 168 -10.44 0.62 19.93
N GLY A 169 -11.23 0.95 18.91
CA GLY A 169 -12.69 0.83 18.95
C GLY A 169 -13.16 -0.60 19.21
N LEU A 170 -12.52 -1.59 18.61
CA LEU A 170 -12.84 -3.00 18.83
C LEU A 170 -12.40 -3.52 20.20
N LEU A 171 -11.24 -3.05 20.70
CA LEU A 171 -10.72 -3.43 22.01
C LEU A 171 -11.56 -2.89 23.17
N ALA A 172 -12.28 -1.77 22.97
CA ALA A 172 -13.27 -1.28 23.92
C ALA A 172 -14.55 -2.14 23.98
N GLY A 173 -14.74 -3.04 23.01
CA GLY A 173 -15.96 -3.85 22.85
C GLY A 173 -16.00 -5.16 23.66
N LYS A 174 -17.00 -5.98 23.32
CA LYS A 174 -17.19 -7.33 23.87
C LYS A 174 -16.08 -8.29 23.42
N ARG A 175 -16.00 -9.48 24.04
CA ARG A 175 -14.99 -10.50 23.75
C ARG A 175 -14.82 -10.81 22.25
N SER A 176 -15.92 -10.98 21.51
CA SER A 176 -15.87 -11.24 20.06
C SER A 176 -15.25 -10.09 19.25
N ALA A 177 -15.45 -8.84 19.67
CA ALA A 177 -14.81 -7.68 19.05
C ALA A 177 -13.30 -7.65 19.35
N LYS A 178 -12.90 -8.05 20.55
CA LYS A 178 -11.48 -8.19 20.93
C LYS A 178 -10.78 -9.29 20.12
N ASP A 179 -11.43 -10.42 19.89
CA ASP A 179 -10.90 -11.48 19.02
C ASP A 179 -10.75 -10.97 17.58
N LYS A 180 -11.71 -10.18 17.08
CA LYS A 180 -11.61 -9.51 15.76
C LYS A 180 -10.47 -8.49 15.71
N ALA A 181 -10.21 -7.75 16.78
CA ALA A 181 -9.06 -6.84 16.87
C ALA A 181 -7.74 -7.61 16.81
N GLU A 182 -7.61 -8.73 17.52
CA GLU A 182 -6.43 -9.59 17.47
C GLU A 182 -6.18 -10.11 16.04
N GLN A 183 -7.22 -10.54 15.33
CA GLN A 183 -7.13 -10.97 13.94
C GLN A 183 -6.66 -9.83 13.02
N LEU A 184 -7.25 -8.63 13.12
CA LEU A 184 -6.84 -7.47 12.32
C LEU A 184 -5.38 -7.09 12.60
N MET A 185 -4.93 -7.16 13.85
CA MET A 185 -3.54 -6.88 14.19
C MET A 185 -2.58 -7.92 13.61
N LEU A 186 -2.98 -9.19 13.59
CA LEU A 186 -2.19 -10.27 12.99
C LEU A 186 -2.05 -10.12 11.47
N GLU A 187 -3.15 -9.81 10.78
CA GLU A 187 -3.15 -9.50 9.34
C GLU A 187 -2.23 -8.32 9.04
N ALA A 188 -2.34 -7.25 9.82
CA ALA A 188 -1.53 -6.05 9.65
C ALA A 188 -0.02 -6.29 9.80
N ILE A 189 0.40 -7.10 10.78
CA ILE A 189 1.83 -7.44 10.99
C ILE A 189 2.34 -8.39 9.88
N THR A 190 1.44 -9.18 9.29
CA THR A 190 1.79 -10.05 8.16
C THR A 190 2.07 -9.23 6.91
N GLU A 191 1.28 -8.19 6.66
CA GLU A 191 1.42 -7.27 5.52
C GLU A 191 2.53 -6.23 5.73
N ASP A 192 2.70 -5.75 6.96
CA ASP A 192 3.70 -4.74 7.34
C ASP A 192 4.47 -5.19 8.60
N PRO A 193 5.55 -5.98 8.43
CA PRO A 193 6.35 -6.49 9.54
C PRO A 193 6.97 -5.41 10.44
N ASP A 194 7.10 -4.18 9.92
CA ASP A 194 7.65 -3.02 10.62
C ASP A 194 6.59 -2.25 11.43
N PHE A 195 5.34 -2.72 11.45
CA PHE A 195 4.26 -2.07 12.20
C PHE A 195 4.35 -2.33 13.72
N ARG A 196 5.36 -1.72 14.35
CA ARG A 196 5.75 -1.97 15.74
C ARG A 196 4.63 -1.73 16.75
N SER A 197 3.84 -0.67 16.60
CA SER A 197 2.72 -0.35 17.50
C SER A 197 1.66 -1.46 17.51
N CYS A 198 1.37 -2.02 16.34
CA CYS A 198 0.43 -3.14 16.19
C CYS A 198 0.97 -4.41 16.85
N ARG A 199 2.27 -4.72 16.64
CA ARG A 199 2.94 -5.85 17.30
C ARG A 199 2.89 -5.75 18.82
N VAL A 200 3.27 -4.60 19.38
CA VAL A 200 3.27 -4.37 20.83
C VAL A 200 1.87 -4.57 21.42
N ARG A 201 0.82 -4.06 20.76
CA ARG A 201 -0.56 -4.26 21.23
C ARG A 201 -1.02 -5.71 21.15
N LEU A 202 -0.69 -6.41 20.06
CA LEU A 202 -1.02 -7.83 19.93
C LEU A 202 -0.31 -8.68 21.00
N GLU A 203 0.98 -8.43 21.22
CA GLU A 203 1.76 -9.10 22.27
C GLU A 203 1.15 -8.85 23.65
N GLN A 204 0.79 -7.60 23.97
CA GLN A 204 0.14 -7.25 25.24
C GLN A 204 -1.18 -8.01 25.43
N ARG A 205 -2.00 -8.10 24.39
CA ARG A 205 -3.26 -8.86 24.42
C ARG A 205 -3.04 -10.37 24.60
N LEU A 206 -2.04 -10.93 23.92
CA LEU A 206 -1.66 -12.33 24.11
C LEU A 206 -1.14 -12.58 25.53
N LYS A 207 -0.35 -11.66 26.09
CA LYS A 207 0.08 -11.71 27.50
C LYS A 207 -1.11 -11.75 28.43
N GLU A 208 -2.06 -10.82 28.29
CA GLU A 208 -3.28 -10.80 29.11
C GLU A 208 -4.11 -12.09 29.01
N ARG A 209 -4.15 -12.74 27.84
CA ARG A 209 -4.87 -14.00 27.63
C ARG A 209 -4.13 -15.21 28.19
N LEU A 210 -2.81 -15.22 28.11
CA LEU A 210 -1.96 -16.36 28.47
C LEU A 210 -1.48 -16.28 29.92
N ASP A 211 -1.49 -15.10 30.53
CA ASP A 211 -1.16 -14.91 31.92
C ASP A 211 -2.21 -15.60 32.81
N ARG A 212 -1.72 -16.47 33.69
CA ARG A 212 -2.52 -17.26 34.64
C ARG A 212 -2.34 -16.79 36.09
N GLY A 213 -1.90 -15.55 36.29
CA GLY A 213 -2.04 -14.83 37.56
C GLY A 213 -1.14 -15.28 38.71
N LYS A 214 0.11 -15.70 38.43
CA LYS A 214 1.11 -15.88 39.50
C LYS A 214 2.41 -15.15 39.17
N THR A 215 2.77 -14.23 40.06
CA THR A 215 3.93 -13.34 40.06
C THR A 215 5.23 -14.10 40.35
N ASP A 216 5.73 -14.83 39.35
CA ASP A 216 7.06 -15.43 39.36
C ASP A 216 7.88 -14.83 38.20
N PRO A 217 9.06 -14.23 38.44
CA PRO A 217 9.88 -13.64 37.38
C PRO A 217 10.30 -14.66 36.30
N PHE A 218 10.54 -15.93 36.64
CA PHE A 218 10.85 -16.98 35.64
C PHE A 218 9.65 -17.27 34.73
N ARG A 219 8.43 -17.04 35.22
CA ARG A 219 7.22 -17.11 34.39
C ARG A 219 7.09 -15.96 33.40
N LYS A 220 7.73 -14.82 33.64
CA LYS A 220 7.66 -13.68 32.72
C LYS A 220 8.44 -13.94 31.44
N GLU A 221 9.66 -14.46 31.55
CA GLU A 221 10.46 -14.87 30.39
C GLU A 221 9.80 -16.01 29.61
N LEU A 222 9.24 -17.00 30.32
CA LEU A 222 8.46 -18.06 29.70
C LEU A 222 7.19 -17.54 29.02
N LEU A 223 6.51 -16.55 29.60
CA LEU A 223 5.34 -15.91 29.02
C LEU A 223 5.73 -15.14 27.74
N ASP A 224 6.81 -14.39 27.76
CA ASP A 224 7.33 -13.66 26.59
C ASP A 224 7.70 -14.62 25.45
N LEU A 225 8.40 -15.72 25.77
CA LEU A 225 8.72 -16.76 24.79
C LEU A 225 7.44 -17.41 24.22
N ARG A 226 6.48 -17.74 25.09
CA ARG A 226 5.20 -18.33 24.66
C ARG A 226 4.40 -17.40 23.77
N VAL A 227 4.37 -16.10 24.06
CA VAL A 227 3.71 -15.08 23.24
C VAL A 227 4.39 -14.99 21.87
N SER A 228 5.72 -15.00 21.83
CA SER A 228 6.49 -14.99 20.57
C SER A 228 6.20 -16.22 19.71
N MET A 229 6.18 -17.42 20.32
CA MET A 229 5.83 -18.67 19.64
C MET A 229 4.39 -18.65 19.12
N GLU A 230 3.44 -18.19 19.93
CA GLU A 230 2.03 -18.11 19.55
C GLU A 230 1.80 -17.13 18.40
N LEU A 231 2.48 -15.98 18.41
CA LEU A 231 2.43 -15.02 17.32
C LEU A 231 3.01 -15.61 16.04
N SER A 232 4.15 -16.31 16.13
CA SER A 232 4.78 -16.96 14.99
C SER A 232 3.89 -18.06 14.40
N ARG A 233 3.28 -18.88 15.26
CA ARG A 233 2.33 -19.93 14.88
C ARG A 233 1.13 -19.37 14.12
N ARG A 234 0.43 -18.39 14.70
CA ARG A 234 -0.75 -17.79 14.07
C ARG A 234 -0.42 -17.08 12.76
N ARG A 235 0.75 -16.47 12.67
CA ARG A 235 1.22 -15.83 11.43
C ARG A 235 1.49 -16.88 10.36
N LEU A 236 2.11 -18.00 10.71
CA LEU A 236 2.33 -19.11 9.79
C LEU A 236 0.99 -19.68 9.32
N GLU A 237 0.06 -19.97 10.23
CA GLU A 237 -1.31 -20.45 9.90
C GLU A 237 -2.02 -19.51 8.90
N LEU A 238 -1.91 -18.19 9.09
CA LEU A 238 -2.50 -17.20 8.19
C LEU A 238 -1.83 -17.16 6.82
N LEU A 239 -0.50 -17.33 6.76
CA LEU A 239 0.24 -17.41 5.50
C LEU A 239 -0.08 -18.71 4.76
N GLU A 240 -0.18 -19.83 5.48
CA GLU A 240 -0.58 -21.13 4.94
C GLU A 240 -1.99 -21.08 4.38
N GLN A 241 -2.94 -20.44 5.06
CA GLN A 241 -4.29 -20.20 4.53
C GLN A 241 -4.26 -19.38 3.22
N ARG A 242 -3.50 -18.29 3.19
CA ARG A 242 -3.35 -17.47 1.97
C ARG A 242 -2.71 -18.22 0.81
N CYS A 243 -1.83 -19.19 1.10
CA CYS A 243 -1.25 -20.08 0.09
C CYS A 243 -2.19 -21.23 -0.30
N GLY A 244 -2.95 -21.76 0.66
CA GLY A 244 -3.87 -22.90 0.52
C GLY A 244 -5.22 -22.55 -0.10
N ASP A 245 -5.63 -21.28 -0.08
CA ASP A 245 -6.77 -20.82 -0.89
C ASP A 245 -6.45 -20.80 -2.41
N GLY A 246 -5.21 -21.13 -2.79
CA GLY A 246 -4.79 -21.47 -4.15
C GLY A 246 -4.81 -22.98 -4.47
N THR A 247 -5.21 -23.85 -3.53
CA THR A 247 -5.35 -25.29 -3.80
C THR A 247 -6.70 -25.55 -4.45
N ASP A 248 -6.65 -25.86 -5.74
CA ASP A 248 -7.76 -26.20 -6.60
C ASP A 248 -8.65 -27.30 -5.96
N PRO A 249 -9.94 -27.05 -5.69
CA PRO A 249 -10.86 -28.10 -5.25
C PRO A 249 -11.04 -29.21 -6.31
N ALA A 250 -10.52 -29.00 -7.53
CA ALA A 250 -10.46 -30.03 -8.58
C ALA A 250 -9.56 -31.23 -8.24
N LEU A 251 -8.58 -31.09 -7.32
CA LEU A 251 -7.66 -32.18 -6.98
C LEU A 251 -8.14 -33.09 -5.84
N GLN A 252 -9.33 -32.84 -5.27
CA GLN A 252 -9.93 -33.72 -4.24
C GLN A 252 -11.02 -34.66 -4.79
N GLN A 253 -11.27 -34.67 -6.11
CA GLN A 253 -12.23 -35.60 -6.72
C GLN A 253 -11.61 -36.78 -7.48
N GLU A 254 -10.30 -36.83 -7.70
CA GLU A 254 -9.69 -37.97 -8.41
C GLU A 254 -9.33 -39.16 -7.51
N ASP A 255 -9.19 -38.99 -6.19
CA ASP A 255 -8.85 -40.10 -5.27
C ASP A 255 -10.06 -40.79 -4.63
N ALA A 256 -11.29 -40.47 -5.07
CA ALA A 256 -12.51 -41.21 -4.67
C ALA A 256 -12.97 -42.22 -5.74
N SER A 257 -12.18 -42.46 -6.79
CA SER A 257 -12.48 -43.42 -7.84
C SER A 257 -11.21 -44.08 -8.38
N ALA A 258 -10.53 -44.84 -7.53
CA ALA A 258 -9.57 -45.87 -7.93
C ALA A 258 -9.68 -47.08 -6.99
#